data_AF-A0A963IHG7-F1
#
_entry.id   AF-A0A963IHG7-F1
#
_cell.length_a   1.000
_cell.length_b   1.000
_cell.length_c   1.000
_cell.angle_alpha   90.00
_cell.angle_beta   90.00
_cell.angle_gamma   90.00
#
_symmetry.space_group_name_H-M   'P 1'
#
loop_
_entity.id
_entity.type
_entity.pdbx_description
1 polymer ?
#
loop_
_entity_poly.entity_id
_entity_poly.type
_entity_poly.pdbx_seq_one_letter_code
_entity_poly.pdbx_strand_id
1 'polypeptide(L)'
;QLDVRHSITDMPGLMWAKIAYPSDGLMLAAGNAIGRNAMIDEEVATFLAGQLLARYPALLASRYGLPAGALAELDAVNVIERIALRRGLRMRGGAADLEKAAKVLLQDYRDGVLGRISLETPATRQLMLAGEGAQGAARAAADDRAPAHADDSRQPPGGCTTEALPRESLP
;
A
#
# COMPACT_ATOMS: atom_id res chain seq x y z
N GLN A 1 -35.36 8.50 -13.36
CA GLN A 1 -36.38 8.45 -12.30
C GLN A 1 -36.59 6.98 -11.96
N LEU A 2 -36.47 6.59 -10.70
CA LEU A 2 -36.70 5.19 -10.29
C LEU A 2 -38.20 4.89 -10.37
N ASP A 3 -38.56 3.70 -10.86
CA ASP A 3 -39.95 3.24 -10.96
C ASP A 3 -40.51 2.89 -9.57
N VAL A 4 -41.85 2.99 -9.41
CA VAL A 4 -42.56 2.73 -8.13
C VAL A 4 -42.36 1.29 -7.63
N ARG A 5 -41.95 0.35 -8.48
CA ARG A 5 -41.65 -1.03 -8.10
C ARG A 5 -40.22 -1.25 -7.58
N HIS A 6 -39.37 -0.21 -7.55
CA HIS A 6 -38.00 -0.31 -7.07
C HIS A 6 -37.79 0.52 -5.79
N SER A 7 -37.24 -0.12 -4.76
CA SER A 7 -36.77 0.53 -3.54
C SER A 7 -35.26 0.30 -3.42
N ILE A 8 -34.49 1.35 -3.11
CA ILE A 8 -33.05 1.28 -2.82
C ILE A 8 -32.87 1.62 -1.35
N THR A 9 -32.19 0.75 -0.62
CA THR A 9 -31.75 1.02 0.75
C THR A 9 -30.25 1.29 0.70
N ASP A 10 -29.86 2.54 0.93
CA ASP A 10 -28.46 2.95 0.93
C ASP A 10 -27.80 2.55 2.25
N MET A 11 -26.68 1.85 2.16
CA MET A 11 -25.83 1.49 3.29
C MET A 11 -24.41 1.92 2.94
N PRO A 12 -23.65 2.45 3.91
CA PRO A 12 -22.27 2.85 3.64
C PRO A 12 -21.47 1.65 3.15
N GLY A 13 -20.53 1.89 2.23
CA GLY A 13 -19.62 0.84 1.78
C GLY A 13 -18.72 0.37 2.93
N LEU A 14 -18.76 -0.92 3.24
CA LEU A 14 -17.82 -1.55 4.17
C LEU A 14 -16.72 -2.28 3.39
N MET A 15 -15.47 -2.08 3.78
CA MET A 15 -14.36 -2.91 3.32
C MET A 15 -14.15 -4.11 4.24
N TRP A 16 -13.50 -5.14 3.72
CA TRP A 16 -13.11 -6.31 4.49
C TRP A 16 -11.95 -5.97 5.45
N ALA A 17 -11.86 -6.69 6.56
CA ALA A 17 -10.87 -6.40 7.62
C ALA A 17 -9.41 -6.67 7.20
N LYS A 18 -9.16 -7.67 6.34
CA LYS A 18 -7.82 -8.08 5.91
C LYS A 18 -7.73 -8.27 4.41
N ILE A 19 -6.90 -7.48 3.74
CA ILE A 19 -6.55 -7.67 2.33
C ILE A 19 -5.55 -8.82 2.24
N ALA A 20 -5.85 -9.82 1.42
CA ALA A 20 -5.00 -11.01 1.29
C ALA A 20 -3.68 -10.71 0.57
N TYR A 21 -3.74 -9.90 -0.50
CA TYR A 21 -2.60 -9.61 -1.36
C TYR A 21 -2.18 -8.14 -1.25
N PRO A 22 -0.89 -7.83 -1.07
CA PRO A 22 -0.41 -6.43 -1.02
C PRO A 22 -0.74 -5.64 -2.29
N SER A 23 -0.66 -6.28 -3.46
CA SER A 23 -1.00 -5.69 -4.76
C SER A 23 -2.44 -5.19 -4.82
N ASP A 24 -3.40 -5.95 -4.29
CA ASP A 24 -4.81 -5.56 -4.22
C ASP A 24 -4.96 -4.29 -3.36
N GLY A 25 -4.22 -4.17 -2.26
CA GLY A 25 -4.20 -2.98 -1.42
C GLY A 25 -3.69 -1.74 -2.15
N LEU A 26 -2.59 -1.87 -2.90
CA LEU A 26 -2.04 -0.78 -3.70
C LEU A 26 -2.99 -0.36 -4.82
N MET A 27 -3.67 -1.31 -5.47
CA MET A 27 -4.68 -1.01 -6.51
C MET A 27 -5.89 -0.27 -5.93
N LEU A 28 -6.40 -0.71 -4.77
CA LEU A 28 -7.51 -0.05 -4.07
C LEU A 28 -7.12 1.36 -3.61
N ALA A 29 -5.90 1.54 -3.12
CA ALA A 29 -5.35 2.84 -2.75
C ALA A 29 -5.22 3.78 -3.96
N ALA A 30 -4.73 3.28 -5.10
CA ALA A 30 -4.68 4.04 -6.34
C ALA A 30 -6.08 4.51 -6.78
N GLY A 31 -7.07 3.63 -6.69
CA GLY A 31 -8.48 3.90 -7.02
C GLY A 31 -9.26 4.75 -5.99
N ASN A 32 -8.62 5.24 -4.93
CA ASN A 32 -9.26 6.05 -3.86
C ASN A 32 -10.33 5.28 -3.05
N ALA A 33 -10.25 3.95 -2.99
CA ALA A 33 -11.13 3.11 -2.17
C ALA A 33 -10.62 2.98 -0.72
N ILE A 34 -9.31 3.20 -0.49
CA ILE A 34 -8.68 3.21 0.83
C ILE A 34 -8.49 4.65 1.30
N GLY A 35 -8.74 4.90 2.59
CA GLY A 35 -8.53 6.22 3.21
C GLY A 35 -7.06 6.66 3.16
N ARG A 36 -6.84 7.97 2.97
CA ARG A 36 -5.51 8.59 2.81
C ARG A 36 -4.52 8.30 3.94
N ASN A 37 -5.00 8.11 5.17
CA ASN A 37 -4.13 7.85 6.33
C ASN A 37 -3.61 6.40 6.39
N ALA A 38 -4.12 5.50 5.56
CA ALA A 38 -3.77 4.08 5.56
C ALA A 38 -2.82 3.70 4.41
N MET A 39 -2.27 4.69 3.70
CA MET A 39 -1.38 4.47 2.56
C MET A 39 -0.23 5.48 2.56
N ILE A 40 0.90 5.07 2.00
CA ILE A 40 2.02 5.96 1.69
C ILE A 40 1.88 6.37 0.21
N ASP A 41 1.65 7.65 -0.04
CA ASP A 41 1.39 8.16 -1.39
C ASP A 41 2.50 7.81 -2.38
N GLU A 42 3.76 7.87 -1.95
CA GLU A 42 4.93 7.54 -2.77
C GLU A 42 4.96 6.06 -3.21
N GLU A 43 4.64 5.13 -2.31
CA GLU A 43 4.61 3.70 -2.63
C GLU A 43 3.50 3.40 -3.64
N VAL A 44 2.31 3.95 -3.42
CA VAL A 44 1.16 3.74 -4.31
C VAL A 44 1.40 4.39 -5.67
N ALA A 45 1.99 5.58 -5.71
CA ALA A 45 2.36 6.24 -6.95
C ALA A 45 3.45 5.48 -7.70
N THR A 46 4.42 4.90 -7.01
CA THR A 46 5.50 4.10 -7.61
C THR A 46 4.93 2.83 -8.23
N PHE A 47 4.06 2.12 -7.49
CA PHE A 47 3.35 0.96 -8.02
C PHE A 47 2.52 1.31 -9.27
N LEU A 48 1.76 2.41 -9.20
CA LEU A 48 0.95 2.88 -10.31
C LEU A 48 1.81 3.25 -11.53
N ALA A 49 2.92 3.97 -11.33
CA ALA A 49 3.85 4.34 -12.38
C ALA A 49 4.43 3.12 -13.08
N GLY A 50 4.81 2.09 -12.33
CA GLY A 50 5.27 0.81 -12.88
C GLY A 50 4.20 0.13 -13.76
N GLN A 51 2.96 0.07 -13.28
CA GLN A 51 1.84 -0.50 -14.04
C GLN A 51 1.54 0.30 -15.32
N LEU A 52 1.63 1.62 -15.25
CA LEU A 52 1.43 2.50 -16.40
C LEU A 52 2.57 2.40 -17.41
N LEU A 53 3.82 2.26 -16.98
CA LEU A 53 4.96 2.01 -17.87
C LEU A 53 4.82 0.68 -18.61
N ALA A 54 4.44 -0.39 -17.89
CA ALA A 54 4.33 -1.72 -18.46
C ALA A 54 3.19 -1.83 -19.49
N ARG A 55 2.08 -1.12 -19.29
CA ARG A 55 0.84 -1.33 -20.06
C ARG A 55 0.41 -0.15 -20.90
N TYR A 56 0.70 1.07 -20.47
CA TYR A 56 0.23 2.32 -21.10
C TYR A 56 1.33 3.39 -21.23
N PRO A 57 2.53 3.05 -21.74
CA PRO A 57 3.64 4.01 -21.82
C PRO A 57 3.30 5.22 -22.71
N ALA A 58 2.48 5.02 -23.75
CA ALA A 58 2.04 6.09 -24.65
C ALA A 58 1.19 7.15 -23.94
N LEU A 59 0.35 6.76 -22.98
CA LEU A 59 -0.51 7.70 -22.22
C LEU A 59 0.34 8.57 -21.28
N LEU A 60 1.32 7.96 -20.60
CA LEU A 60 2.30 8.69 -19.79
C LEU A 60 3.12 9.67 -20.64
N ALA A 61 3.58 9.22 -21.80
CA ALA A 61 4.33 10.04 -22.75
C ALA A 61 3.51 11.25 -23.21
N SER A 62 2.24 11.05 -23.56
CA SER A 62 1.37 12.14 -24.01
C SER A 62 1.09 13.16 -22.89
N ARG A 63 0.85 12.70 -21.65
CA ARG A 63 0.51 13.59 -20.53
C ARG A 63 1.72 14.36 -20.01
N TYR A 64 2.84 13.67 -19.81
CA TYR A 64 4.04 14.23 -19.21
C TYR A 64 5.15 14.50 -20.23
N GLY A 65 4.84 14.45 -21.53
CA GLY A 65 5.76 14.69 -22.66
C GLY A 65 7.11 14.01 -22.49
N LEU A 66 7.08 12.73 -22.11
CA LEU A 66 8.27 11.90 -21.98
C LEU A 66 8.68 11.42 -23.39
N PRO A 67 9.97 11.48 -23.76
CA PRO A 67 10.42 11.03 -25.07
C PRO A 67 10.22 9.51 -25.20
N ALA A 68 9.66 9.08 -26.32
CA ALA A 68 9.25 7.69 -26.56
C ALA A 68 10.40 6.68 -26.37
N GLY A 69 11.63 7.06 -26.77
CA GLY A 69 12.82 6.21 -26.64
C GLY A 69 13.33 6.02 -25.21
N ALA A 70 12.97 6.91 -24.27
CA ALA A 70 13.42 6.80 -22.88
C ALA A 70 12.47 5.97 -22.01
N LEU A 71 11.23 5.72 -22.44
CA LEU A 71 10.22 5.01 -21.65
C LEU A 71 10.59 3.56 -21.34
N ALA A 72 11.35 2.90 -22.22
CA ALA A 72 11.79 1.53 -22.02
C ALA A 72 12.89 1.39 -20.94
N GLU A 73 13.62 2.48 -20.68
CA GLU A 73 14.72 2.53 -19.70
C GLU A 73 14.30 3.22 -18.38
N LEU A 74 13.10 3.81 -18.36
CA LEU A 74 12.57 4.52 -17.22
C LEU A 74 12.02 3.55 -16.18
N ASP A 75 12.51 3.69 -14.95
CA ASP A 75 11.91 3.06 -13.77
C ASP A 75 10.73 3.89 -13.22
N ALA A 76 9.88 3.27 -12.40
CA ALA A 76 8.72 3.89 -11.78
C ALA A 76 9.08 5.16 -10.98
N VAL A 77 10.18 5.14 -10.22
CA VAL A 77 10.66 6.31 -9.46
C VAL A 77 11.09 7.44 -10.40
N ASN A 78 11.80 7.10 -11.47
CA ASN A 78 12.22 8.08 -12.47
C ASN A 78 11.01 8.75 -13.14
N VAL A 79 9.89 8.03 -13.36
CA VAL A 79 8.66 8.65 -13.88
C VAL A 79 8.16 9.73 -12.92
N ILE A 80 8.13 9.46 -11.61
CA ILE A 80 7.70 10.43 -10.59
C ILE A 80 8.64 11.65 -10.58
N GLU A 81 9.95 11.45 -10.65
CA GLU A 81 10.93 12.54 -10.77
C GLU A 81 10.67 13.42 -12.00
N ARG A 82 10.38 12.80 -13.14
CA ARG A 82 10.10 13.54 -14.38
C ARG A 82 8.80 14.33 -14.29
N ILE A 83 7.79 13.80 -13.60
CA ILE A 83 6.55 14.53 -13.29
C ILE A 83 6.86 15.74 -12.40
N ALA A 84 7.70 15.56 -11.38
CA ALA A 84 8.12 16.64 -10.50
C ALA A 84 8.81 17.76 -11.28
N LEU A 85 9.78 17.41 -12.15
CA LEU A 85 10.50 18.36 -12.99
C LEU A 85 9.58 19.11 -13.95
N ARG A 86 8.65 18.40 -14.61
CA ARG A 86 7.74 19.00 -15.59
C ARG A 86 6.75 19.97 -14.95
N ARG A 87 6.30 19.70 -13.74
CA ARG A 87 5.39 20.57 -12.99
C ARG A 87 6.11 21.59 -12.10
N GLY A 88 7.44 21.58 -12.08
CA GLY A 88 8.23 22.50 -11.25
C GLY A 88 8.11 22.23 -9.74
N LEU A 89 7.76 21.00 -9.35
CA LEU A 89 7.64 20.60 -7.95
C LEU A 89 9.04 20.38 -7.38
N ARG A 90 9.51 21.36 -6.61
CA ARG A 90 10.85 21.35 -6.01
C ARG A 90 10.76 21.61 -4.51
N MET A 91 11.65 20.94 -3.79
CA MET A 91 11.90 21.16 -2.37
C MET A 91 12.75 22.41 -2.14
N ARG A 92 12.77 22.88 -0.89
CA ARG A 92 13.69 23.93 -0.45
C ARG A 92 15.13 23.40 -0.57
N GLY A 93 15.87 23.89 -1.57
CA GLY A 93 17.20 23.38 -1.94
C GLY A 93 17.32 22.92 -3.41
N GLY A 94 16.23 22.95 -4.18
CA GLY A 94 16.25 22.72 -5.63
C GLY A 94 16.10 21.25 -6.05
N ALA A 95 16.11 20.31 -5.10
CA ALA A 95 15.79 18.91 -5.35
C ALA A 95 14.32 18.71 -5.75
N ALA A 96 14.02 17.66 -6.53
CA ALA A 96 12.65 17.32 -6.91
C ALA A 96 11.83 16.88 -5.69
N ASP A 97 10.57 17.33 -5.62
CA ASP A 97 9.64 16.93 -4.55
C ASP A 97 8.83 15.71 -4.99
N LEU A 98 9.29 14.52 -4.59
CA LEU A 98 8.68 13.24 -4.95
C LEU A 98 7.31 13.05 -4.31
N GLU A 99 7.13 13.46 -3.07
CA GLU A 99 5.87 13.33 -2.33
C GLU A 99 4.75 14.13 -3.03
N LYS A 100 5.04 15.38 -3.42
CA LYS A 100 4.06 16.17 -4.18
C LYS A 100 3.82 15.60 -5.58
N ALA A 101 4.87 15.11 -6.24
CA ALA A 101 4.72 14.51 -7.57
C ALA A 101 3.89 13.22 -7.54
N ALA A 102 4.06 12.40 -6.50
CA ALA A 102 3.27 11.19 -6.25
C ALA A 102 1.78 11.53 -6.11
N LYS A 103 1.44 12.50 -5.26
CA LYS A 103 0.05 12.99 -5.10
C LYS A 103 -0.56 13.46 -6.42
N VAL A 104 0.23 14.17 -7.23
CA VAL A 104 -0.22 14.66 -8.53
C VAL A 104 -0.46 13.53 -9.53
N LEU A 105 0.41 12.53 -9.58
CA LEU A 105 0.21 11.36 -10.43
C LEU A 105 -1.05 10.59 -10.04
N LEU A 106 -1.25 10.36 -8.74
CA LEU A 106 -2.45 9.70 -8.21
C LEU A 106 -3.72 10.50 -8.53
N GLN A 107 -3.67 11.83 -8.42
CA GLN A 107 -4.80 12.68 -8.75
C GLN A 107 -5.10 12.67 -10.26
N ASP A 108 -4.09 12.81 -11.12
CA ASP A 108 -4.26 12.73 -12.58
C ASP A 108 -4.86 11.39 -13.03
N TYR A 109 -4.55 10.30 -12.31
CA TYR A 109 -5.15 8.98 -12.51
C TYR A 109 -6.61 8.92 -12.07
N ARG A 110 -6.91 9.41 -10.87
CA ARG A 110 -8.27 9.42 -10.30
C ARG A 110 -9.24 10.30 -11.09
N ASP A 111 -8.75 11.42 -11.59
CA ASP A 111 -9.52 12.33 -12.44
C ASP A 111 -9.73 11.79 -13.86
N GLY A 112 -9.10 10.66 -14.21
CA GLY A 112 -9.20 10.03 -15.53
C GLY A 112 -8.52 10.83 -16.65
N VAL A 113 -7.66 11.80 -16.31
CA VAL A 113 -7.02 12.69 -17.29
C VAL A 113 -5.97 11.96 -18.13
N LEU A 114 -5.39 10.89 -17.58
CA LEU A 114 -4.52 9.98 -18.32
C LEU A 114 -5.28 9.13 -19.36
N GLY A 115 -6.60 9.02 -19.24
CA GLY A 115 -7.47 8.23 -20.12
C GLY A 115 -8.13 7.05 -19.41
N ARG A 116 -8.72 6.14 -20.20
CA ARG A 116 -9.34 4.91 -19.68
C ARG A 116 -8.28 3.88 -19.37
N ILE A 117 -7.99 3.68 -18.10
CA ILE A 117 -6.98 2.75 -17.61
C ILE A 117 -7.65 1.67 -16.77
N SER A 118 -7.23 0.42 -17.01
CA SER A 118 -7.55 -0.71 -16.14
C SER A 118 -6.25 -1.25 -15.54
N LEU A 119 -6.16 -1.31 -14.20
CA LEU A 119 -4.94 -1.74 -13.50
C LEU A 119 -4.71 -3.25 -13.58
N GLU A 120 -5.78 -4.04 -13.70
CA GLU A 120 -5.73 -5.49 -13.86
C GLU A 120 -6.55 -5.99 -15.06
N THR A 121 -6.36 -7.24 -15.39
CA THR A 121 -7.13 -8.05 -16.35
C THR A 121 -7.28 -9.47 -15.80
N PRO A 122 -8.24 -10.27 -16.30
CA PRO A 122 -8.35 -11.66 -15.88
C PRO A 122 -7.05 -12.45 -16.04
N ALA A 123 -6.31 -12.23 -17.14
CA ALA A 123 -5.03 -12.90 -17.38
C ALA A 123 -3.95 -12.47 -16.37
N THR A 124 -3.78 -11.17 -16.12
CA THR A 124 -2.80 -10.69 -15.14
C THR A 124 -3.14 -11.15 -13.72
N ARG A 125 -4.44 -11.23 -13.39
CA ARG A 125 -4.88 -11.73 -12.08
C ARG A 125 -4.59 -13.22 -11.90
N GLN A 126 -4.81 -14.03 -12.93
CA GLN A 126 -4.43 -15.46 -12.91
C GLN A 126 -2.93 -15.66 -12.72
N LEU A 127 -2.10 -14.86 -13.40
CA LEU A 127 -0.64 -14.91 -13.24
C LEU A 127 -0.20 -14.54 -11.83
N MET A 128 -0.78 -13.48 -11.25
CA MET A 128 -0.51 -13.10 -9.86
C MET A 128 -0.92 -14.21 -8.88
N LEU A 129 -2.13 -14.77 -9.02
CA LEU A 129 -2.61 -15.85 -8.15
C LEU A 129 -1.73 -17.11 -8.25
N ALA A 130 -1.27 -17.45 -9.45
CA ALA A 130 -0.34 -18.55 -9.66
C ALA A 130 1.04 -18.27 -9.01
N GLY A 131 1.54 -17.03 -9.13
CA GLY A 131 2.80 -16.60 -8.51
C GLY A 131 2.75 -16.59 -6.97
N GLU A 132 1.67 -16.07 -6.39
CA GLU A 132 1.43 -16.06 -4.94
C GLU A 132 1.21 -17.46 -4.38
N GLY A 133 0.57 -18.37 -5.14
CA GLY A 133 0.47 -19.79 -4.75
C GLY A 133 1.85 -20.44 -4.59
N ALA A 134 2.80 -20.11 -5.47
CA ALA A 134 4.18 -20.58 -5.37
C ALA A 134 4.95 -19.91 -4.22
N GLN A 135 4.76 -18.60 -4.01
CA GLN A 135 5.42 -17.84 -2.94
C GLN A 135 4.86 -18.18 -1.55
N GLY A 136 3.56 -18.43 -1.43
CA GLY A 136 2.90 -18.86 -0.20
C GLY A 136 3.35 -20.24 0.25
N ALA A 137 3.56 -21.17 -0.69
CA ALA A 137 4.17 -22.47 -0.40
C ALA A 137 5.62 -22.33 0.09
N ALA A 138 6.40 -21.42 -0.50
CA ALA A 138 7.77 -21.13 -0.06
C ALA A 138 7.82 -20.44 1.32
N ARG A 139 6.85 -19.57 1.63
CA ARG A 139 6.74 -18.88 2.93
C ARG A 139 6.32 -19.84 4.04
N ALA A 140 5.36 -20.73 3.78
CA ALA A 140 4.97 -21.79 4.70
C ALA A 140 6.15 -22.75 5.00
N ALA A 141 6.93 -23.11 3.98
CA ALA A 141 8.14 -23.92 4.16
C ALA A 141 9.28 -23.20 4.91
N ALA A 142 9.27 -21.86 4.94
CA ALA A 142 10.22 -21.06 5.71
C ALA A 142 9.78 -20.86 7.17
N ASP A 143 8.48 -20.69 7.42
CA ASP A 143 7.90 -20.62 8.76
C ASP A 143 8.03 -21.95 9.51
N ASP A 144 7.88 -23.10 8.84
CA ASP A 144 8.16 -24.43 9.41
C ASP A 144 9.65 -24.65 9.77
N ARG A 145 10.54 -23.79 9.27
CA ARG A 145 12.00 -23.85 9.50
C ARG A 145 12.49 -22.83 10.53
N ALA A 146 11.60 -21.98 11.06
CA ALA A 146 11.93 -21.09 12.16
C ALA A 146 12.08 -21.91 13.46
N PRO A 147 13.21 -21.84 14.19
CA PRO A 147 13.35 -22.58 15.42
C PRO A 147 12.33 -22.06 16.43
N ALA A 148 11.59 -22.97 17.07
CA ALA A 148 10.75 -22.67 18.21
C ALA A 148 11.59 -21.91 19.25
N HIS A 149 11.30 -20.63 19.46
CA HIS A 149 11.93 -19.84 20.51
C HIS A 149 11.70 -20.57 21.84
N ALA A 150 12.81 -20.95 22.49
CA ALA A 150 12.81 -21.60 23.78
C ALA A 150 12.13 -20.68 24.80
N ASP A 151 11.10 -21.20 25.47
CA ASP A 151 10.44 -20.58 26.60
C ASP A 151 11.40 -20.61 27.81
N ASP A 152 12.14 -19.53 28.01
CA ASP A 152 12.92 -19.30 29.23
C ASP A 152 12.55 -17.93 29.83
N SER A 153 11.62 -17.94 30.79
CA SER A 153 11.69 -17.14 32.02
C SER A 153 10.41 -17.26 32.86
N ARG A 154 10.30 -18.32 33.67
CA ARG A 154 9.51 -18.24 34.92
C ARG A 154 10.42 -17.68 36.02
N GLN A 155 10.42 -16.37 36.17
CA GLN A 155 10.89 -15.73 37.40
C GLN A 155 9.80 -15.88 38.47
N PRO A 156 10.07 -16.43 39.68
CA PRO A 156 9.10 -16.41 40.77
C PRO A 156 8.94 -14.98 41.31
N PRO A 157 7.73 -14.55 41.74
CA PRO A 157 7.53 -13.20 42.26
C PRO A 157 8.26 -13.02 43.59
N GLY A 158 9.10 -11.98 43.64
CA GLY A 158 9.90 -11.57 44.79
C GLY A 158 9.05 -11.16 46.00
N GLY A 159 9.61 -11.39 47.19
CA GLY A 159 9.00 -11.16 48.48
C GLY A 159 8.66 -9.69 48.74
N CYS A 160 7.45 -9.47 49.22
CA CYS A 160 7.02 -8.22 49.83
C CYS A 160 7.30 -8.32 51.34
N THR A 161 8.37 -7.69 51.81
CA THR A 161 8.66 -7.50 53.23
C THR A 161 7.69 -6.46 53.80
N THR A 162 6.78 -6.88 54.68
CA THR A 162 6.09 -5.97 55.60
C THR A 162 6.50 -6.35 57.02
N GLU A 163 7.09 -5.37 57.70
CA GLU A 163 7.50 -5.42 59.11
C GLU A 163 6.36 -5.91 60.02
N ALA A 164 6.69 -6.88 60.87
CA ALA A 164 5.85 -7.28 62.00
C ALA A 164 6.34 -6.56 63.26
N LEU A 165 5.50 -5.67 63.80
CA LEU A 165 5.67 -5.10 65.14
C LEU A 165 5.50 -6.20 66.21
N PRO A 166 6.32 -6.23 67.28
CA PRO A 166 6.13 -7.16 68.38
C PRO A 166 4.98 -6.68 69.27
N ARG A 167 3.97 -7.53 69.48
CA ARG A 167 2.97 -7.32 70.55
C ARG A 167 3.41 -8.07 71.79
N GLU A 168 3.61 -7.27 72.83
CA GLU A 168 3.93 -7.65 74.20
C GLU A 168 2.88 -8.60 74.81
N SER A 169 3.41 -9.52 75.60
CA SER A 169 2.72 -10.44 76.50
C SER A 169 2.08 -9.70 77.67
N LEU A 170 0.87 -10.09 78.08
CA LEU A 170 0.36 -10.08 79.47
C LEU A 170 -1.13 -10.50 79.50
N PRO A 171 -1.64 -11.07 80.61
CA PRO A 171 -1.04 -11.97 81.60
C PRO A 171 -1.42 -13.46 81.37
#